data_AF-A0A932JAB5-F1
#
_entry.id   AF-A0A932JAB5-F1
#
_cell.length_a   1.000
_cell.length_b   1.000
_cell.length_c   1.000
_cell.angle_alpha   90.00
_cell.angle_beta   90.00
_cell.angle_gamma   90.00
#
_symmetry.space_group_name_H-M   'P 1'
#
loop_
_entity.id
_entity.type
_entity.pdbx_description
1 polymer ?
#
loop_
_entity_poly.entity_id
_entity_poly.type
_entity_poly.pdbx_seq_one_letter_code
_entity_poly.pdbx_strand_id
1 'polypeptide(L)'
;MSKTALFGGLVVDERDQNVETTTVGGEAFYIVDDDGFRRHVPAEEIDKAVLTELRDQIMENRDAVTQGALQMMGSDDLFSKAMIDSSLNNIDSNFAKLMDQGLPEQARQWLGMLGFRIVVNYHGEVVRMDSPGVAGTDEGE
;
A
#
# COMPACT_ATOMS: atom_id res chain seq x y z
N MET A 1 -13.33 -10.84 5.71
CA MET A 1 -12.35 -11.88 6.08
C MET A 1 -11.41 -12.06 4.91
N SER A 2 -10.23 -11.44 5.01
CA SER A 2 -9.19 -11.57 4.00
C SER A 2 -8.52 -12.94 4.09
N LYS A 3 -8.55 -13.68 2.99
CA LYS A 3 -7.89 -14.99 2.85
C LYS A 3 -6.40 -14.86 2.54
N THR A 4 -5.94 -13.66 2.20
CA THR A 4 -4.59 -13.39 1.70
C THR A 4 -4.09 -12.09 2.28
N ALA A 5 -2.84 -12.05 2.74
CA ALA A 5 -2.16 -10.81 3.08
C ALA A 5 -1.81 -10.05 1.79
N LEU A 6 -2.44 -8.90 1.53
CA LEU A 6 -2.25 -8.15 0.28
C LEU A 6 -0.82 -7.66 0.12
N PHE A 7 -0.24 -7.17 1.21
CA PHE A 7 1.09 -6.58 1.26
C PHE A 7 2.15 -7.50 1.86
N GLY A 8 1.89 -8.82 1.94
CA GLY A 8 2.83 -9.80 2.46
C GLY A 8 4.20 -9.75 1.78
N GLY A 9 5.25 -9.38 2.53
CA GLY A 9 6.61 -9.16 2.04
C GLY A 9 6.99 -7.69 1.78
N LEU A 10 6.04 -6.75 1.88
CA LEU A 10 6.26 -5.30 1.83
C LEU A 10 6.11 -4.63 3.20
N VAL A 11 5.60 -5.38 4.19
CA VAL A 11 5.43 -4.92 5.57
C VAL A 11 6.71 -5.18 6.36
N VAL A 12 7.18 -4.15 7.05
CA VAL A 12 8.31 -4.16 7.97
C VAL A 12 7.88 -3.59 9.32
N ASP A 13 8.57 -3.97 10.40
CA ASP A 13 8.35 -3.38 11.72
C ASP A 13 9.17 -2.10 11.92
N GLU A 14 9.02 -1.47 13.08
CA GLU A 14 9.77 -0.27 13.48
C GLU A 14 11.30 -0.47 13.56
N ARG A 15 11.78 -1.72 13.51
CA ARG A 15 13.20 -2.10 13.51
C ARG A 15 13.70 -2.44 12.11
N ASP A 16 12.94 -2.11 11.07
CA ASP A 16 13.20 -2.47 9.67
C ASP A 16 13.30 -3.99 9.44
N GLN A 17 12.67 -4.80 10.30
CA GLN A 17 12.60 -6.26 10.11
C GLN A 17 11.35 -6.62 9.33
N ASN A 18 11.49 -7.51 8.34
CA ASN A 18 10.36 -7.99 7.56
C ASN A 18 9.35 -8.73 8.44
N VAL A 19 8.09 -8.31 8.34
CA VAL A 19 6.97 -8.94 9.02
C VAL A 19 6.55 -10.17 8.24
N GLU A 20 6.60 -11.33 8.89
CA GLU A 20 6.17 -12.60 8.28
C GLU A 20 4.64 -12.66 8.15
N THR A 21 4.16 -13.45 7.20
CA THR A 21 2.72 -13.70 7.03
C THR A 21 2.41 -15.17 7.25
N THR A 22 1.35 -15.46 7.99
CA THR A 22 0.84 -16.81 8.20
C THR A 22 -0.65 -16.90 7.90
N THR A 23 -1.17 -18.10 7.72
CA THR A 23 -2.60 -18.35 7.54
C THR A 23 -3.09 -19.30 8.62
N VAL A 24 -4.04 -18.85 9.43
CA VAL A 24 -4.64 -19.63 10.52
C VAL A 24 -6.14 -19.74 10.28
N GLY A 25 -6.66 -20.96 10.17
CA GLY A 25 -8.10 -21.18 9.98
C GLY A 25 -8.69 -20.65 8.66
N GLY A 26 -7.84 -20.32 7.68
CA GLY A 26 -8.24 -19.70 6.41
C GLY A 26 -8.22 -18.17 6.41
N GLU A 27 -7.75 -17.55 7.50
CA GLU A 27 -7.54 -16.11 7.62
C GLU A 27 -6.03 -15.80 7.60
N ALA A 28 -5.64 -14.74 6.89
CA ALA A 28 -4.25 -14.30 6.84
C ALA A 28 -3.91 -13.39 8.02
N PHE A 29 -2.72 -13.55 8.58
CA PHE A 29 -2.18 -12.77 9.70
C PHE A 29 -0.76 -12.31 9.40
N TYR A 30 -0.43 -11.10 9.83
CA TYR A 30 0.93 -10.59 9.93
C TYR A 30 1.51 -10.93 11.30
N ILE A 31 2.77 -11.36 11.35
CA ILE A 31 3.49 -11.71 12.58
C ILE A 31 4.50 -10.62 12.89
N VAL A 32 4.17 -9.75 13.85
CA VAL A 32 5.06 -8.69 14.33
C VAL A 32 5.78 -9.18 15.58
N ASP A 33 7.10 -9.02 15.64
CA ASP A 33 7.89 -9.36 16.83
C ASP A 33 7.89 -8.19 17.82
N ASP A 34 7.39 -8.44 19.03
CA ASP A 34 7.40 -7.50 20.14
C ASP A 34 8.34 -8.04 21.23
N ASP A 35 9.64 -7.77 21.06
CA ASP A 35 10.71 -8.22 21.96
C ASP A 35 10.66 -9.73 22.30
N GLY A 36 10.48 -10.55 21.26
CA GLY A 36 10.35 -12.01 21.36
C GLY A 36 8.92 -12.52 21.54
N PHE A 37 7.92 -11.63 21.57
CA PHE A 37 6.51 -11.99 21.52
C PHE A 37 5.95 -11.83 20.11
N ARG A 38 5.66 -12.95 19.45
CA ARG A 38 5.11 -12.97 18.08
C ARG A 38 3.62 -12.69 18.07
N ARG A 39 3.24 -11.43 17.84
CA ARG A 39 1.84 -10.99 17.77
C ARG A 39 1.26 -11.31 16.40
N HIS A 40 0.09 -11.94 16.39
CA HIS A 40 -0.64 -12.24 15.16
C HIS A 40 -1.68 -11.15 14.96
N VAL A 41 -1.44 -10.27 14.00
CA VAL A 41 -2.35 -9.19 13.63
C VAL A 41 -3.14 -9.63 12.39
N PRO A 42 -4.48 -9.56 12.38
CA PRO A 42 -5.27 -9.86 11.20
C PRO A 42 -4.82 -9.05 9.98
N ALA A 43 -4.56 -9.72 8.86
CA ALA A 43 -4.07 -9.04 7.66
C ALA A 43 -5.06 -8.00 7.12
N GLU A 44 -6.36 -8.26 7.30
CA GLU A 44 -7.41 -7.32 6.90
C GLU A 44 -7.32 -5.96 7.60
N GLU A 45 -6.83 -5.89 8.84
CA GLU A 45 -6.71 -4.62 9.58
C GLU A 45 -5.58 -3.76 9.01
N ILE A 46 -4.39 -4.36 8.84
CA ILE A 46 -3.24 -3.69 8.25
C ILE A 46 -3.53 -3.31 6.79
N ASP A 47 -4.06 -4.25 5.99
CA ASP A 47 -4.32 -4.01 4.57
C ASP A 47 -5.33 -2.86 4.38
N LYS A 48 -6.38 -2.77 5.20
CA LYS A 48 -7.35 -1.66 5.17
C LYS A 48 -6.74 -0.34 5.62
N ALA A 49 -5.92 -0.35 6.66
CA ALA A 49 -5.25 0.84 7.15
C ALA A 49 -4.34 1.43 6.06
N VAL A 50 -3.52 0.60 5.43
CA VAL A 50 -2.65 0.99 4.31
C VAL A 50 -3.44 1.55 3.13
N LEU A 51 -4.53 0.88 2.73
CA LEU A 51 -5.37 1.35 1.62
C LEU A 51 -6.05 2.68 1.95
N THR A 52 -6.44 2.90 3.20
CA THR A 52 -7.05 4.17 3.65
C THR A 52 -6.02 5.28 3.60
N GLU A 53 -4.82 5.05 4.11
CA GLU A 53 -3.73 6.04 4.08
C GLU A 53 -3.29 6.36 2.64
N LEU A 54 -3.15 5.36 1.77
CA LEU A 54 -2.87 5.56 0.34
C LEU A 54 -3.93 6.43 -0.33
N ARG A 55 -5.20 6.14 -0.05
CA ARG A 55 -6.31 6.93 -0.57
C ARG A 55 -6.19 8.38 -0.11
N ASP A 56 -5.97 8.61 1.18
CA ASP A 56 -5.92 9.95 1.75
C ASP A 56 -4.74 10.74 1.18
N GLN A 57 -3.56 10.14 1.06
CA GLN A 57 -2.38 10.75 0.42
C GLN A 57 -2.63 11.10 -1.05
N ILE A 58 -3.29 10.22 -1.80
CA ILE A 58 -3.64 10.45 -3.21
C ILE A 58 -4.69 11.55 -3.34
N MET A 59 -5.65 11.63 -2.42
CA MET A 59 -6.69 12.66 -2.44
C MET A 59 -6.15 14.03 -2.04
N GLU A 60 -5.24 14.08 -1.06
CA GLU A 60 -4.52 15.31 -0.66
C GLU A 60 -3.63 15.81 -1.80
N ASN A 61 -2.92 14.90 -2.47
CA ASN A 61 -1.98 15.23 -3.54
C ASN A 61 -2.55 14.97 -4.95
N ARG A 62 -3.88 15.04 -5.12
CA ARG A 62 -4.57 14.63 -6.36
C ARG A 62 -3.97 15.27 -7.61
N ASP A 63 -3.69 16.57 -7.57
CA ASP A 63 -3.13 17.29 -8.70
C ASP A 63 -1.70 16.84 -9.02
N ALA A 64 -0.86 16.62 -7.99
CA ALA A 64 0.51 16.15 -8.15
C ALA A 64 0.57 14.70 -8.67
N VAL A 65 -0.26 13.82 -8.12
CA VAL A 65 -0.38 12.41 -8.56
C VAL A 65 -0.88 12.34 -10.01
N THR A 66 -1.85 13.18 -10.36
CA THR A 66 -2.37 13.25 -11.74
C THR A 66 -1.30 13.74 -12.71
N GLN A 67 -0.52 14.76 -12.33
CA GLN A 67 0.60 15.25 -13.15
C GLN A 67 1.72 14.22 -13.29
N GLY A 68 2.10 13.53 -12.21
CA GLY A 68 3.10 12.46 -12.25
C GLY A 68 2.65 11.29 -13.14
N ALA A 69 1.40 10.87 -13.03
CA ALA A 69 0.82 9.83 -13.89
C ALA A 69 0.82 10.23 -15.38
N LEU A 70 0.50 11.49 -15.68
CA LEU A 70 0.54 12.02 -17.06
C LEU A 70 1.98 12.08 -17.61
N GLN A 71 2.96 12.45 -16.79
CA GLN A 71 4.37 12.48 -17.18
C GLN A 71 4.92 11.07 -17.47
N MET A 72 4.53 10.07 -16.68
CA MET A 72 4.94 8.68 -16.88
C MET A 72 4.29 8.01 -18.11
N MET A 73 3.07 8.38 -18.46
CA MET A 73 2.36 7.81 -19.62
C MET A 73 2.77 8.41 -20.97
N GLY A 74 3.54 9.51 -20.98
CA GLY A 74 4.07 10.11 -22.19
C GLY A 74 3.02 10.83 -23.05
N SER A 75 2.88 12.13 -22.82
CA SER A 75 2.25 13.16 -23.68
C SER A 75 0.77 12.97 -24.05
N ASP A 76 -0.05 13.87 -23.51
CA ASP A 76 -1.20 14.54 -24.16
C ASP A 76 -2.23 13.68 -24.92
N ASP A 77 -2.67 12.55 -24.37
CA ASP A 77 -4.01 12.08 -24.74
C ASP A 77 -5.04 12.87 -23.92
N LEU A 78 -5.88 13.66 -24.61
CA LEU A 78 -6.90 14.55 -24.01
C LEU A 78 -7.90 13.81 -23.10
N PHE A 79 -7.88 12.48 -23.12
CA PHE A 79 -8.69 11.61 -22.28
C PHE A 79 -7.95 11.05 -21.05
N SER A 80 -6.64 11.19 -20.93
CA SER A 80 -5.86 10.61 -19.82
C SER A 80 -6.14 11.26 -18.48
N LYS A 81 -6.27 12.59 -18.41
CA LYS A 81 -6.59 13.27 -17.14
C LYS A 81 -7.97 12.87 -16.63
N ALA A 82 -8.98 12.86 -17.48
CA ALA A 82 -10.34 12.46 -17.11
C ALA A 82 -10.44 10.97 -16.73
N MET A 83 -9.66 10.10 -17.37
CA MET A 83 -9.55 8.69 -16.96
C MET A 83 -8.83 8.52 -15.62
N ILE A 84 -7.73 9.25 -15.37
CA ILE A 84 -7.06 9.26 -14.06
C ILE A 84 -8.02 9.79 -13.00
N ASP A 85 -8.64 10.94 -13.23
CA ASP A 85 -9.62 11.54 -12.31
C ASP A 85 -10.80 10.60 -12.02
N SER A 86 -11.29 9.88 -13.03
CA SER A 86 -12.34 8.87 -12.85
C SER A 86 -11.85 7.65 -12.07
N SER A 87 -10.60 7.20 -12.31
CA SER A 87 -9.97 6.12 -11.54
C SER A 87 -9.77 6.52 -10.08
N LEU A 88 -9.35 7.76 -9.83
CA LEU A 88 -9.23 8.35 -8.50
C LEU A 88 -10.59 8.48 -7.81
N ASN A 89 -11.62 8.95 -8.53
CA ASN A 89 -12.98 9.02 -7.99
C ASN A 89 -13.56 7.63 -7.67
N ASN A 90 -13.09 6.59 -8.35
CA ASN A 90 -13.51 5.19 -8.13
C ASN A 90 -12.49 4.39 -7.30
N ILE A 91 -11.52 5.05 -6.64
CA ILE A 91 -10.42 4.38 -5.94
C ILE A 91 -10.94 3.47 -4.83
N ASP A 92 -11.99 3.87 -4.12
CA ASP A 92 -12.65 3.07 -3.09
C ASP A 92 -13.19 1.74 -3.62
N SER A 93 -13.85 1.78 -4.78
CA SER A 93 -14.39 0.60 -5.44
C SER A 93 -13.29 -0.30 -5.98
N ASN A 94 -12.20 0.29 -6.47
CA ASN A 94 -11.05 -0.44 -6.98
C ASN A 94 -10.28 -1.13 -5.84
N PHE A 95 -10.12 -0.46 -4.69
CA PHE A 95 -9.48 -1.00 -3.49
C PHE A 95 -10.30 -2.13 -2.88
N ALA A 96 -11.63 -2.00 -2.84
CA ALA A 96 -12.50 -3.10 -2.40
C ALA A 96 -12.34 -4.35 -3.28
N LYS A 97 -12.27 -4.19 -4.60
CA LYS A 97 -12.01 -5.30 -5.53
C LYS A 97 -10.62 -5.89 -5.34
N LEU A 98 -9.61 -5.05 -5.10
CA LEU A 98 -8.25 -5.49 -4.84
C LEU A 98 -8.17 -6.31 -3.55
N MET A 99 -8.94 -5.95 -2.53
CA MET A 99 -9.01 -6.68 -1.27
C MET A 99 -9.71 -8.04 -1.40
N ASP A 100 -10.65 -8.17 -2.35
CA ASP A 100 -11.33 -9.44 -2.64
C ASP A 100 -10.49 -10.36 -3.56
N GLN A 101 -9.83 -9.80 -4.57
CA GLN A 101 -9.06 -10.55 -5.57
C GLN A 101 -7.59 -10.77 -5.16
N GLY A 102 -7.08 -9.95 -4.24
CA GLY A 102 -5.68 -9.88 -3.86
C GLY A 102 -4.83 -9.12 -4.88
N LEU A 103 -3.65 -8.68 -4.44
CA LEU A 103 -2.61 -8.15 -5.33
C LEU A 103 -1.92 -9.31 -6.08
N PRO A 104 -1.79 -9.24 -7.42
CA PRO A 104 -0.98 -10.19 -8.17
C PRO A 104 0.46 -10.21 -7.64
N GLU A 105 1.07 -11.40 -7.54
CA GLU A 105 2.43 -11.55 -7.01
C GLU A 105 3.45 -10.67 -7.75
N GLN A 106 3.32 -10.57 -9.08
CA GLN A 106 4.17 -9.72 -9.91
C GLN A 106 4.03 -8.24 -9.56
N ALA A 107 2.82 -7.77 -9.27
CA ALA A 107 2.58 -6.39 -8.86
C ALA A 107 3.21 -6.11 -7.49
N ARG A 108 3.12 -7.08 -6.57
CA ARG A 108 3.73 -6.97 -5.24
C ARG A 108 5.27 -6.93 -5.32
N GLN A 109 5.87 -7.82 -6.11
CA GLN A 109 7.32 -7.82 -6.34
C GLN A 109 7.78 -6.52 -6.98
N TRP A 110 7.02 -5.99 -7.94
CA TRP A 110 7.32 -4.72 -8.58
C TRP A 110 7.27 -3.55 -7.58
N LEU A 111 6.24 -3.49 -6.72
CA LEU A 111 6.16 -2.49 -5.65
C LEU A 111 7.37 -2.57 -4.71
N GLY A 112 7.77 -3.78 -4.29
CA GLY A 112 8.96 -3.97 -3.46
C GLY A 112 10.25 -3.53 -4.13
N MET A 113 10.41 -3.82 -5.43
CA MET A 113 11.58 -3.37 -6.20
C MET A 113 11.65 -1.85 -6.36
N LEU A 114 10.50 -1.17 -6.46
CA LEU A 114 10.47 0.29 -6.48
C LEU A 114 10.83 0.89 -5.11
N GLY A 115 10.83 0.09 -4.04
CA GLY A 115 11.09 0.56 -2.68
C GLY A 115 9.82 0.83 -1.88
N PHE A 116 8.66 0.33 -2.33
CA PHE A 116 7.43 0.44 -1.56
C PHE A 116 7.53 -0.39 -0.27
N ARG A 117 7.39 0.26 0.89
CA ARG A 117 7.48 -0.39 2.20
C ARG A 117 6.44 0.18 3.13
N ILE A 118 5.88 -0.67 3.99
CA ILE A 118 4.91 -0.30 5.00
C ILE A 118 5.53 -0.61 6.35
N VAL A 119 5.77 0.42 7.16
CA VAL A 119 6.26 0.29 8.54
C VAL A 119 5.06 0.22 9.46
N VAL A 120 4.96 -0.86 10.23
CA VAL A 120 3.91 -1.05 11.25
C VAL A 120 4.50 -1.12 12.65
N ASN A 121 3.74 -0.67 13.64
CA ASN A 121 4.09 -0.89 15.05
C ASN A 121 3.70 -2.29 15.53
N TYR A 122 4.06 -2.61 16.77
CA TYR A 122 3.73 -3.88 17.40
C TYR A 122 2.22 -4.13 17.58
N HIS A 123 1.37 -3.10 17.54
CA HIS A 123 -0.10 -3.27 17.50
C HIS A 123 -0.63 -3.57 16.09
N GLY A 124 0.21 -3.48 15.06
CA GLY A 124 -0.19 -3.59 13.66
C GLY A 124 -0.80 -2.32 13.09
N GLU A 125 -0.55 -1.17 13.71
CA GLU A 125 -0.92 0.13 13.17
C GLU A 125 0.16 0.60 12.20
N VAL A 126 -0.25 1.17 11.07
CA VAL A 126 0.68 1.73 10.08
C VAL A 126 1.27 3.02 10.65
N VAL A 127 2.60 3.07 10.77
CA VAL A 127 3.34 4.23 11.31
C VAL A 127 3.94 5.06 10.18
N ARG A 128 4.40 4.40 9.12
CA ARG A 128 5.02 5.05 7.96
C ARG A 128 4.78 4.23 6.72
N MET A 129 4.56 4.89 5.59
CA MET A 129 4.51 4.27 4.29
C MET A 129 5.50 4.94 3.35
N ASP A 130 6.47 4.18 2.86
CA ASP A 130 7.45 4.63 1.89
C ASP A 130 6.89 4.31 0.50
N SER A 131 6.50 5.33 -0.28
CA SER A 131 5.93 5.17 -1.63
C SER A 131 6.83 5.79 -2.71
N PRO A 132 7.40 4.99 -3.62
CA PRO A 132 8.21 5.47 -4.73
C PRO A 132 7.30 6.06 -5.82
N GLY A 133 7.22 7.39 -5.82
CA GLY A 133 6.35 8.16 -6.71
C GLY A 133 5.69 9.37 -6.05
N VAL A 134 5.64 9.39 -4.70
CA VAL A 134 5.20 10.56 -3.92
C VAL A 134 6.37 11.18 -3.15
N ALA A 135 7.37 10.38 -2.77
CA ALA A 135 8.59 10.88 -2.15
C ALA A 135 9.61 11.30 -3.22
N GLY A 136 9.54 12.58 -3.58
CA GLY A 136 10.48 13.25 -4.47
C GLY A 136 10.27 14.75 -4.64
N THR A 137 9.38 15.38 -3.85
CA THR A 137 9.44 16.82 -3.57
C THR A 137 9.93 17.02 -2.14
N ASP A 138 11.17 16.62 -1.90
CA ASP A 138 12.06 17.22 -0.90
C ASP A 138 13.23 17.84 -1.69
N GLU A 139 12.93 18.93 -2.40
CA GLU A 139 13.89 20.01 -2.58
C GLU A 139 13.69 20.94 -1.38
N GLY A 140 14.61 20.93 -0.41
CA GLY A 140 14.42 21.72 0.81
C GLY A 140 15.54 21.62 1.86
N GLU A 141 16.72 22.12 1.48
CA GLU A 141 17.81 22.68 2.33
C GLU A 141 18.71 21.75 3.17
#